data_AF-A0A7S1CWY6-F1
#
_entry.id   AF-A0A7S1CWY6-F1
#
_cell.length_a   1.000
_cell.length_b   1.000
_cell.length_c   1.000
_cell.angle_alpha   90.00
_cell.angle_beta   90.00
_cell.angle_gamma   90.00
#
_symmetry.space_group_name_H-M   'P 1'
#
loop_
_entity.id
_entity.type
_entity.pdbx_description
1 polymer ?
#
loop_
_entity_poly.entity_id
_entity_poly.type
_entity_poly.pdbx_seq_one_letter_code
_entity_poly.pdbx_strand_id
1 'polypeptide(L)'
;IAEIQQRISELSTESARNISKKLKRQQRATFREFLTTLVDDEPPEETVQFRGGSLTVTSWREIVQLNFVRHCLQGGFQIQLMTNPTLQLVFGFDGAALSTFNGLSQVEKRLILSKGSEAAKMAHLDMTRKRRVRNNIKNHFLIADGDDI
;
A
#
# COMPACT_ATOMS: atom_id res chain seq x y z
N ILE A 1 10.22 11.35 -25.92
CA ILE A 1 10.20 11.20 -24.44
C ILE A 1 9.68 12.47 -23.78
N ALA A 2 10.26 13.64 -24.09
CA ALA A 2 9.80 14.92 -23.52
C ALA A 2 8.30 15.22 -23.74
N GLU A 3 7.77 15.01 -24.95
CA GLU A 3 6.34 15.22 -25.24
C GLU A 3 5.42 14.29 -24.43
N ILE A 4 5.86 13.05 -24.20
CA ILE A 4 5.12 12.06 -23.40
C ILE A 4 5.12 12.46 -21.91
N GLN A 5 6.28 12.86 -21.38
CA GLN A 5 6.40 13.34 -20.00
C GLN A 5 5.54 14.59 -19.77
N GLN A 6 5.53 15.53 -20.72
CA GLN A 6 4.67 16.71 -20.67
C GLN A 6 3.19 16.31 -20.64
N ARG A 7 2.77 15.42 -21.53
CA ARG A 7 1.38 14.97 -21.57
C ARG A 7 0.94 14.24 -20.30
N ILE A 8 1.81 13.43 -19.71
CA ILE A 8 1.54 12.74 -18.44
C ILE A 8 1.45 13.73 -17.27
N SER A 9 2.30 14.75 -17.24
CA SER A 9 2.23 15.85 -16.27
C SER A 9 0.90 16.60 -16.34
N GLU A 10 0.43 16.94 -17.54
CA GLU A 10 -0.88 17.56 -17.76
C GLU A 10 -2.02 16.67 -17.23
N LEU A 11 -1.99 15.37 -17.52
CA LEU A 11 -3.00 14.40 -17.04
C LEU A 11 -2.93 14.17 -15.52
N SER A 12 -1.76 14.33 -14.90
CA SER A 12 -1.57 14.23 -13.45
C SER A 12 -2.20 15.40 -12.68
N THR A 13 -2.34 16.56 -13.35
CA THR A 13 -2.88 17.81 -12.78
C THR A 13 -4.25 18.19 -13.34
N GLU A 14 -4.76 17.44 -14.32
CA GLU A 14 -5.97 17.74 -15.07
C GLU A 14 -7.19 18.05 -14.17
N SER A 15 -7.88 19.13 -14.53
CA SER A 15 -9.07 19.63 -13.85
C SER A 15 -10.29 19.67 -14.80
N ALA A 16 -10.62 18.54 -15.43
CA ALA A 16 -11.79 18.47 -16.31
C ALA A 16 -13.11 18.59 -15.51
N ARG A 17 -13.98 19.56 -15.82
CA ARG A 17 -15.28 19.75 -15.14
C ARG A 17 -16.28 18.60 -15.40
N ASN A 18 -16.15 17.91 -16.54
CA ASN A 18 -17.09 16.88 -17.00
C ASN A 18 -16.84 15.47 -16.44
N ILE A 19 -15.82 15.30 -15.60
CA ILE A 19 -15.47 14.00 -15.01
C ILE A 19 -15.89 13.98 -13.53
N SER A 20 -16.36 12.82 -13.04
CA SER A 20 -16.71 12.66 -11.62
C SER A 20 -15.49 12.93 -10.72
N LYS A 21 -15.73 13.46 -9.51
CA LYS A 21 -14.64 13.76 -8.56
C LYS A 21 -13.83 12.50 -8.20
N LYS A 22 -14.50 11.36 -8.07
CA LYS A 22 -13.87 10.06 -7.78
C LYS A 22 -12.96 9.61 -8.92
N LEU A 23 -13.46 9.66 -10.16
CA LEU A 23 -12.71 9.23 -11.34
C LEU A 23 -11.49 10.14 -11.58
N LYS A 24 -11.63 11.46 -11.41
CA LYS A 24 -10.50 12.40 -11.43
C LYS A 24 -9.43 12.10 -10.40
N ARG A 25 -9.85 11.80 -9.16
CA ARG A 25 -8.90 11.45 -8.10
C ARG A 25 -8.12 10.19 -8.46
N GLN A 26 -8.78 9.18 -9.01
CA GLN A 26 -8.15 7.94 -9.46
C GLN A 26 -7.17 8.22 -10.61
N GLN A 27 -7.62 8.91 -11.65
CA GLN A 27 -6.81 9.27 -12.82
C GLN A 27 -5.52 9.99 -12.40
N ARG A 28 -5.63 11.05 -11.58
CA ARG A 28 -4.47 11.79 -11.09
C ARG A 28 -3.55 10.96 -10.19
N ALA A 29 -4.07 9.99 -9.44
CA ALA A 29 -3.22 9.08 -8.66
C ALA A 29 -2.38 8.22 -9.60
N THR A 30 -3.02 7.56 -10.56
CA THR A 30 -2.35 6.69 -11.54
C THR A 30 -1.33 7.43 -12.40
N PHE A 31 -1.66 8.64 -12.92
CA PHE A 31 -0.69 9.40 -13.72
C PHE A 31 0.47 9.96 -12.90
N ARG A 32 0.31 10.17 -11.58
CA ARG A 32 1.43 10.51 -10.70
C ARG A 32 2.37 9.35 -10.51
N GLU A 33 1.85 8.14 -10.30
CA GLU A 33 2.68 6.93 -10.22
C GLU A 33 3.47 6.71 -11.51
N PHE A 34 2.85 6.89 -12.68
CA PHE A 34 3.56 6.84 -13.96
C PHE A 34 4.64 7.92 -14.09
N LEU A 35 4.35 9.15 -13.66
CA LEU A 35 5.32 10.25 -13.72
C LEU A 35 6.53 9.95 -12.83
N THR A 36 6.33 9.46 -11.61
CA THR A 36 7.40 9.03 -10.71
C THR A 36 8.26 7.96 -11.37
N THR A 37 7.66 6.92 -11.97
CA THR A 37 8.44 5.89 -12.66
C THR A 37 9.20 6.39 -13.89
N LEU A 38 8.73 7.46 -14.55
CA LEU A 38 9.35 8.00 -15.77
C LEU A 38 10.37 9.13 -15.53
N VAL A 39 10.28 9.79 -14.38
CA VAL A 39 11.13 10.94 -14.02
C VAL A 39 12.18 10.54 -12.98
N ASP A 40 11.79 9.76 -11.99
CA ASP A 40 12.64 9.37 -10.85
C ASP A 40 13.28 7.98 -11.06
N ASP A 41 12.94 7.28 -12.16
CA ASP A 41 13.37 5.92 -12.51
C ASP A 41 13.10 4.88 -11.40
N GLU A 42 12.16 5.20 -10.51
CA GLU A 42 11.75 4.33 -9.41
C GLU A 42 10.74 3.29 -9.94
N PRO A 43 10.97 1.98 -9.76
CA PRO A 43 10.02 0.96 -10.19
C PRO A 43 8.73 1.03 -9.36
N PRO A 44 7.57 0.74 -9.96
CA PRO A 44 6.31 0.77 -9.22
C PRO A 44 6.24 -0.41 -8.25
N GLU A 45 5.85 -0.16 -6.99
CA GLU A 45 5.71 -1.23 -5.99
C GLU A 45 4.26 -1.33 -5.50
N GLU A 46 3.64 -2.51 -5.66
CA GLU A 46 2.35 -2.83 -5.02
C GLU A 46 2.53 -4.04 -4.09
N THR A 47 2.21 -3.84 -2.81
CA THR A 47 2.20 -4.93 -1.82
C THR A 47 0.77 -5.38 -1.55
N VAL A 48 0.47 -6.64 -1.82
CA VAL A 48 -0.78 -7.30 -1.44
C VAL A 48 -0.56 -8.17 -0.23
N GLN A 49 -1.24 -7.82 0.86
CA GLN A 49 -1.22 -8.61 2.09
C GLN A 49 -2.33 -9.65 2.07
N PHE A 50 -2.00 -10.89 2.44
CA PHE A 50 -2.96 -11.97 2.62
C PHE A 50 -2.69 -12.74 3.91
N ARG A 51 -3.56 -13.70 4.19
CA ARG A 51 -3.46 -14.56 5.38
C ARG A 51 -2.23 -15.45 5.27
N GLY A 52 -1.13 -14.95 5.81
CA GLY A 52 0.11 -15.67 6.01
C GLY A 52 1.28 -15.24 5.14
N GLY A 53 1.18 -14.08 4.49
CA GLY A 53 2.28 -13.54 3.69
C GLY A 53 1.89 -12.28 2.94
N SER A 54 2.86 -11.78 2.20
CA SER A 54 2.72 -10.62 1.32
C SER A 54 3.22 -10.98 -0.08
N LEU A 55 2.52 -10.54 -1.11
CA LEU A 55 3.01 -10.52 -2.48
C LEU A 55 3.41 -9.09 -2.81
N THR A 56 4.69 -8.86 -3.07
CA THR A 56 5.23 -7.59 -3.54
C THR A 56 5.51 -7.72 -5.03
N VAL A 57 4.82 -6.94 -5.85
CA VAL A 57 5.10 -6.82 -7.28
C VAL A 57 5.84 -5.51 -7.54
N THR A 58 6.84 -5.56 -8.41
CA THR A 58 7.77 -4.43 -8.66
C THR A 58 7.76 -3.94 -10.10
N SER A 59 6.87 -4.51 -10.93
CA SER A 59 6.76 -4.18 -12.35
C SER A 59 5.33 -3.80 -12.74
N TRP A 60 5.20 -2.81 -13.63
CA TRP A 60 3.91 -2.45 -14.23
C TRP A 60 3.21 -3.65 -14.91
N ARG A 61 3.98 -4.57 -15.50
CA ARG A 61 3.43 -5.79 -16.11
C ARG A 61 2.70 -6.63 -15.06
N GLU A 62 3.37 -6.87 -13.94
CA GLU A 62 2.85 -7.67 -12.83
C GLU A 62 1.66 -6.99 -12.18
N ILE A 63 1.72 -5.67 -11.97
CA ILE A 63 0.61 -4.86 -11.42
C ILE A 63 -0.63 -4.96 -12.32
N VAL A 64 -0.47 -4.88 -13.64
CA VAL A 64 -1.59 -5.01 -14.58
C VAL A 64 -2.17 -6.43 -14.56
N GLN A 65 -1.31 -7.46 -14.57
CA GLN A 65 -1.74 -8.86 -14.46
C GLN A 65 -2.48 -9.12 -13.14
N LEU A 66 -1.94 -8.61 -12.04
CA LEU A 66 -2.51 -8.71 -10.70
C LEU A 66 -3.90 -8.06 -10.65
N ASN A 67 -4.04 -6.84 -11.19
CA ASN A 67 -5.31 -6.14 -11.24
C ASN A 67 -6.35 -6.85 -12.12
N PHE A 68 -5.92 -7.43 -13.25
CA PHE A 68 -6.79 -8.26 -14.08
C PHE A 68 -7.31 -9.48 -13.31
N VAL A 69 -6.41 -10.26 -12.71
CA VAL A 69 -6.76 -11.45 -11.93
C VAL A 69 -7.64 -11.09 -10.73
N ARG A 70 -7.34 -10.00 -10.03
CA ARG A 70 -8.15 -9.46 -8.92
C ARG A 70 -9.56 -9.10 -9.39
N HIS A 71 -9.70 -8.47 -10.56
CA HIS A 71 -11.00 -8.11 -11.10
C HIS A 71 -11.82 -9.33 -11.52
N CYS A 72 -11.19 -10.34 -12.12
CA CYS A 72 -11.85 -11.58 -12.54
C CYS A 72 -12.29 -12.44 -11.35
N LEU A 73 -11.43 -12.58 -10.33
CA LEU A 73 -11.66 -13.49 -9.20
C LEU A 73 -12.39 -12.83 -8.02
N GLN A 74 -12.39 -11.50 -7.95
CA GLN A 74 -13.07 -10.70 -6.92
C GLN A 74 -12.82 -11.24 -5.50
N GLY A 75 -13.86 -11.61 -4.77
CA GLY A 75 -13.75 -12.16 -3.40
C GLY A 75 -12.99 -13.49 -3.32
N GLY A 76 -12.88 -14.24 -4.43
CA GLY A 76 -12.12 -15.48 -4.53
C GLY A 76 -10.64 -15.27 -4.81
N PHE A 77 -10.20 -14.04 -5.12
CA PHE A 77 -8.81 -13.72 -5.48
C PHE A 77 -7.80 -14.24 -4.46
N GLN A 78 -8.04 -13.95 -3.17
CA GLN A 78 -7.10 -14.32 -2.11
C GLN A 78 -6.99 -15.84 -1.93
N ILE A 79 -8.09 -16.57 -2.06
CA ILE A 79 -8.07 -18.04 -1.95
C ILE A 79 -7.31 -18.63 -3.13
N GLN A 80 -7.64 -18.20 -4.35
CA GLN A 80 -7.01 -18.70 -5.58
C GLN A 80 -5.52 -18.40 -5.63
N LEU A 81 -5.08 -17.22 -5.19
CA LEU A 81 -3.66 -16.90 -5.11
C LEU A 81 -2.88 -17.87 -4.18
N MET A 82 -3.55 -18.39 -3.15
CA MET A 82 -2.94 -19.33 -2.19
C MET A 82 -3.09 -20.80 -2.59
N THR A 83 -4.08 -21.16 -3.39
CA THR A 83 -4.35 -22.57 -3.75
C THR A 83 -3.95 -22.93 -5.17
N ASN A 84 -3.86 -21.95 -6.08
CA ASN A 84 -3.66 -22.20 -7.49
C ASN A 84 -2.16 -22.15 -7.84
N PRO A 85 -1.54 -23.29 -8.20
CA PRO A 85 -0.12 -23.37 -8.51
C PRO A 85 0.26 -22.55 -9.75
N THR A 86 -0.66 -22.38 -10.71
CA THR A 86 -0.40 -21.56 -11.90
C THR A 86 -0.29 -20.09 -11.54
N LEU A 87 -1.18 -19.57 -10.69
CA LEU A 87 -1.09 -18.18 -10.23
C LEU A 87 0.17 -17.95 -9.39
N GLN A 88 0.52 -18.93 -8.58
CA GLN A 88 1.78 -18.95 -7.82
C GLN A 88 2.99 -18.85 -8.73
N LEU A 89 3.06 -19.67 -9.77
CA LEU A 89 4.14 -19.60 -10.76
C LEU A 89 4.18 -18.26 -11.50
N VAL A 90 3.03 -17.73 -11.90
CA VAL A 90 2.94 -16.45 -12.63
C VAL A 90 3.48 -15.28 -11.81
N PHE A 91 3.22 -15.26 -10.49
CA PHE A 91 3.67 -14.19 -9.60
C PHE A 91 4.94 -14.54 -8.82
N GLY A 92 5.62 -15.65 -9.14
CA GLY A 92 6.83 -16.09 -8.42
C GLY A 92 6.59 -16.35 -6.93
N PHE A 93 5.36 -16.71 -6.58
CA PHE A 93 4.90 -16.82 -5.21
C PHE A 93 4.88 -18.28 -4.76
N ASP A 94 5.53 -18.59 -3.63
CA ASP A 94 5.51 -19.94 -3.05
C ASP A 94 4.31 -20.12 -2.10
N GLY A 95 3.29 -20.86 -2.56
CA GLY A 95 2.15 -21.24 -1.75
C GLY A 95 2.50 -22.09 -0.53
N ALA A 96 3.65 -22.77 -0.52
CA ALA A 96 4.10 -23.58 0.62
C ALA A 96 4.47 -22.71 1.83
N ALA A 97 5.04 -21.52 1.63
CA ALA A 97 5.37 -20.58 2.71
C ALA A 97 4.12 -20.18 3.54
N LEU A 98 2.95 -20.17 2.91
CA LEU A 98 1.66 -19.86 3.55
C LEU A 98 1.05 -20.99 4.35
N SER A 99 1.37 -22.24 3.99
CA SER A 99 0.89 -23.41 4.73
C SER A 99 1.34 -23.35 6.20
N THR A 100 2.48 -22.72 6.48
CA THR A 100 3.00 -22.41 7.82
C THR A 100 2.01 -21.61 8.67
N PHE A 101 1.25 -20.68 8.08
CA PHE A 101 0.21 -19.93 8.80
C PHE A 101 -1.05 -20.73 9.06
N ASN A 102 -1.35 -21.72 8.23
CA ASN A 102 -2.39 -22.69 8.54
C ASN A 102 -1.91 -23.71 9.58
N GLY A 103 -0.61 -23.99 9.68
CA GLY A 103 0.02 -24.83 10.70
C GLY A 103 0.17 -24.19 12.09
N LEU A 104 0.18 -22.86 12.18
CA LEU A 104 0.22 -22.14 13.47
C LEU A 104 -1.01 -22.47 14.34
N SER A 105 -0.74 -22.93 15.56
CA SER A 105 -1.71 -23.22 16.60
C SER A 105 -2.57 -21.99 16.93
N GLN A 106 -3.81 -22.22 17.37
CA GLN A 106 -4.70 -21.15 17.81
C GLN A 106 -4.05 -20.27 18.90
N VAL A 107 -3.20 -20.87 19.74
CA VAL A 107 -2.46 -20.17 20.80
C VAL A 107 -1.38 -19.26 20.21
N GLU A 108 -0.63 -19.73 19.21
CA GLU A 108 0.43 -18.96 18.54
C GLU A 108 -0.18 -17.79 17.75
N LYS A 109 -1.30 -18.04 17.05
CA LYS A 109 -2.08 -16.98 16.38
C LYS A 109 -2.55 -15.92 17.38
N ARG A 110 -2.99 -16.31 18.58
CA ARG A 110 -3.40 -15.36 19.63
C ARG A 110 -2.21 -14.56 20.15
N LEU A 111 -1.07 -15.19 20.37
CA LEU A 111 0.14 -14.52 20.86
C LEU A 111 0.69 -13.49 19.86
N ILE A 112 0.66 -13.79 18.57
CA ILE A 112 1.29 -12.95 17.53
C ILE A 112 0.30 -11.93 16.95
N LEU A 113 -0.94 -12.35 16.66
CA LEU A 113 -1.89 -11.59 15.84
C LEU A 113 -3.03 -10.93 16.63
N SER A 114 -3.20 -11.25 17.92
CA SER A 114 -4.30 -10.65 18.69
C SER A 114 -4.02 -9.18 19.03
N LYS A 115 -5.10 -8.42 19.27
CA LYS A 115 -5.01 -7.00 19.68
C LYS A 115 -4.24 -6.78 20.99
N GLY A 116 -4.08 -7.82 21.79
CA GLY A 116 -3.31 -7.79 23.05
C GLY A 116 -1.87 -8.29 22.89
N SER A 117 -1.42 -8.61 21.67
CA SER A 117 -0.05 -9.06 21.44
C SER A 117 0.96 -7.96 21.79
N GLU A 118 2.16 -8.39 22.15
CA GLU A 118 3.27 -7.48 22.45
C GLU A 118 3.59 -6.57 21.26
N ALA A 119 3.53 -7.12 20.04
CA ALA A 119 3.67 -6.36 18.80
C ALA A 119 2.59 -5.27 18.65
N ALA A 120 1.33 -5.59 18.92
CA ALA A 120 0.23 -4.61 18.89
C ALA A 120 0.42 -3.51 19.94
N LYS A 121 0.90 -3.87 21.14
CA LYS A 121 1.21 -2.93 22.22
C LYS A 121 2.36 -2.01 21.85
N MET A 122 3.43 -2.53 21.26
CA MET A 122 4.57 -1.76 20.78
C MET A 122 4.16 -0.76 19.68
N ALA A 123 3.39 -1.20 18.69
CA ALA A 123 2.88 -0.34 17.62
C ALA A 123 2.00 0.80 18.17
N HIS A 124 1.14 0.50 19.16
CA HIS A 124 0.31 1.49 19.83
C HIS A 124 1.14 2.54 20.59
N LEU A 125 2.17 2.11 21.32
CA LEU A 125 3.08 3.00 22.04
C LEU A 125 3.85 3.92 21.08
N ASP A 126 4.33 3.38 19.95
CA ASP A 126 5.04 4.17 18.95
C ASP A 126 4.13 5.22 18.30
N MET A 127 2.89 4.85 17.96
CA MET A 127 1.90 5.80 17.45
C MET A 127 1.56 6.89 18.47
N THR A 128 1.45 6.54 19.75
CA THR A 128 1.21 7.50 20.83
C THR A 128 2.40 8.45 20.99
N ARG A 129 3.63 7.94 20.92
CA ARG A 129 4.87 8.74 20.93
C ARG A 129 4.88 9.74 19.76
N LYS A 130 4.64 9.27 18.54
CA LYS A 130 4.57 10.12 17.32
C LYS A 130 3.47 11.19 17.42
N ARG A 131 2.34 10.89 18.06
CA ARG A 131 1.27 11.88 18.32
C ARG A 131 1.71 12.93 19.33
N ARG A 132 2.36 12.53 20.43
CA ARG A 132 2.92 13.45 21.44
C ARG A 132 3.97 14.39 20.84
N VAL A 133 4.90 13.86 20.05
CA VAL A 133 5.91 14.68 19.35
C VAL A 133 5.24 15.72 18.45
N ARG A 134 4.27 15.32 17.63
CA ARG A 134 3.53 16.27 16.78
C ARG A 134 2.75 17.32 17.56
N ASN A 135 2.12 16.94 18.67
CA ASN A 135 1.44 17.91 19.54
C ASN A 135 2.43 18.85 20.22
N ASN A 136 3.58 18.36 20.70
CA ASN A 136 4.61 19.20 21.30
C ASN A 136 5.21 20.18 20.30
N ILE A 137 5.40 19.79 19.03
CA ILE A 137 5.86 20.70 17.97
C ILE A 137 4.82 21.81 17.72
N LYS A 138 3.53 21.47 17.67
CA LYS A 138 2.45 22.47 17.56
C LYS A 138 2.39 23.40 18.77
N ASN A 139 2.56 22.85 19.97
CA ASN A 139 2.55 23.63 21.21
C ASN A 139 3.82 24.48 21.37
N HIS A 140 4.96 24.07 20.79
CA HIS A 140 6.18 24.86 20.78
C HIS A 140 5.99 26.19 20.02
N PHE A 141 5.26 26.17 18.91
CA PHE A 141 4.84 27.38 18.21
C PHE A 141 3.94 28.31 19.06
N LEU A 142 3.19 27.78 20.03
CA LEU A 142 2.32 28.59 20.89
C LEU A 142 3.03 29.18 22.12
N ILE A 143 4.20 28.65 22.49
CA ILE A 143 4.99 29.13 23.65
C ILE A 143 6.03 30.16 23.21
N ALA A 144 6.52 30.09 21.97
CA ALA A 144 7.57 30.98 21.46
C ALA A 144 7.09 32.42 21.20
N ASP A 145 5.80 32.65 20.94
CA ASP A 145 5.21 33.98 20.71
C ASP A 145 4.77 34.70 22.02
N GLY A 146 5.08 34.13 23.19
CA GLY A 146 4.54 34.59 24.48
C GLY A 146 5.50 35.38 25.38
N ASP A 147 6.76 35.61 24.97
CA ASP A 147 7.81 36.17 25.85
C ASP A 147 8.39 37.51 25.34
N ASP A 148 7.60 38.29 24.59
CA ASP A 148 7.89 39.69 24.24
C ASP A 148 6.76 40.61 24.74
N ILE A 149 6.70 40.89 26.05
CA ILE A 149 6.20 42.14 26.66
C ILE A 149 6.99 42.45 27.93
#